data_AF-A0A538Q1N1-F1
#
_entry.id   AF-A0A538Q1N1-F1
#
_cell.length_a   1.000
_cell.length_b   1.000
_cell.length_c   1.000
_cell.angle_alpha   90.00
_cell.angle_beta   90.00
_cell.angle_gamma   90.00
#
_symmetry.space_group_name_H-M   'P 1'
#
loop_
_entity.id
_entity.type
_entity.pdbx_description
1 polymer ?
#
loop_
_entity_poly.entity_id
_entity_poly.type
_entity_poly.pdbx_seq_one_letter_code
_entity_poly.pdbx_strand_id
1 'polypeptide(L)' 'RLLSSGMDHIEIARHLVITPKTVEKHIEHILLKLGVHSRAQAIALAFQDEVPMTPTLIELKGAASEDVAG' A
#
# COMPACT_ATOMS: atom_id res chain seq x y z
N ARG A 1 -2.83 -2.91 -7.62
CA ARG A 1 -2.42 -4.00 -6.70
C ARG A 1 -1.19 -3.64 -5.86
N LEU A 2 -0.12 -3.04 -6.39
CA LEU A 2 1.08 -2.74 -5.56
C LEU A 2 0.82 -1.73 -4.43
N LEU A 3 -0.01 -0.70 -4.66
CA LEU A 3 -0.36 0.27 -3.62
C LEU A 3 -1.15 -0.37 -2.46
N SER A 4 -2.02 -1.33 -2.78
CA SER A 4 -2.89 -2.04 -1.82
C SER A 4 -2.16 -3.17 -1.07
N SER A 5 -0.99 -3.61 -1.54
CA SER A 5 -0.15 -4.59 -0.85
C SER A 5 0.82 -3.97 0.18
N GLY A 6 0.60 -2.71 0.59
CA GLY A 6 1.41 -2.04 1.61
C GLY A 6 2.74 -1.46 1.13
N MET A 7 3.19 -1.75 -0.10
CA MET A 7 4.49 -1.31 -0.62
C MET A 7 4.62 0.22 -0.69
N ASP A 8 5.74 0.80 -0.27
CA ASP A 8 5.97 2.24 -0.42
C ASP A 8 6.21 2.65 -1.89
N HIS A 9 6.28 3.96 -2.16
CA HIS A 9 6.46 4.45 -3.53
C HIS A 9 7.85 4.09 -4.11
N ILE A 10 8.86 3.83 -3.28
CA ILE A 10 10.20 3.42 -3.70
C ILE A 10 10.18 1.95 -4.12
N GLU A 11 9.52 1.08 -3.36
CA GLU A 11 9.30 -0.33 -3.67
C GLU A 11 8.48 -0.52 -4.94
N ILE A 12 7.42 0.28 -5.11
CA ILE A 12 6.61 0.30 -6.33
C ILE A 12 7.46 0.77 -7.52
N ALA A 13 8.26 1.83 -7.34
CA ALA A 13 9.13 2.35 -8.39
C ALA A 13 10.15 1.32 -8.86
N ARG A 14 10.75 0.57 -7.92
CA ARG A 14 11.65 -0.55 -8.23
C ARG A 14 10.95 -1.67 -8.99
N HIS A 15 9.75 -2.08 -8.57
CA HIS A 15 8.98 -3.13 -9.25
C HIS A 15 8.56 -2.73 -10.67
N LEU A 16 8.24 -1.45 -10.88
CA LEU A 16 7.77 -0.93 -12.16
C LEU A 16 8.89 -0.39 -13.05
N VAL A 17 10.14 -0.36 -12.55
CA VAL A 17 11.33 0.18 -13.24
C VAL A 17 11.08 1.63 -13.69
N ILE A 18 10.54 2.45 -12.80
CA ILE A 18 10.28 3.89 -13.00
C ILE A 18 10.81 4.70 -11.81
N THR A 19 10.72 6.03 -11.89
CA THR A 19 11.16 6.87 -10.76
C THR A 19 10.13 6.90 -9.62
N PRO A 20 10.58 7.03 -8.35
CA PRO A 20 9.67 7.28 -7.22
C PRO A 20 8.73 8.46 -7.46
N LYS A 21 9.22 9.52 -8.11
CA LYS A 21 8.41 10.71 -8.40
C LYS A 21 7.26 10.43 -9.35
N THR A 22 7.48 9.54 -10.33
CA THR A 22 6.44 9.07 -11.24
C THR A 22 5.36 8.31 -10.46
N VAL A 23 5.75 7.46 -9.51
CA VAL A 23 4.81 6.74 -8.64
C VAL A 23 3.97 7.69 -7.78
N GLU A 24 4.60 8.68 -7.14
CA GLU A 24 3.87 9.71 -6.37
C GLU A 24 2.77 10.37 -7.20
N LYS A 25 3.10 10.80 -8.42
CA LYS A 25 2.13 11.42 -9.33
C LYS A 25 1.00 10.48 -9.72
N HIS A 26 1.29 9.20 -9.90
CA HIS A 26 0.24 8.20 -10.12
C HIS A 26 -0.65 8.02 -8.89
N ILE A 27 -0.08 8.01 -7.68
CA ILE A 27 -0.85 7.94 -6.43
C ILE A 27 -1.76 9.16 -6.32
N GLU A 28 -1.25 10.38 -6.49
CA GLU A 28 -2.05 11.61 -6.49
C GLU A 28 -3.24 11.54 -7.44
N HIS A 29 -3.02 11.11 -8.69
CA HIS A 29 -4.09 10.95 -9.67
C HIS A 29 -5.11 9.86 -9.26
N ILE A 30 -4.66 8.77 -8.63
CA ILE A 30 -5.56 7.73 -8.11
C ILE A 30 -6.42 8.29 -6.98
N LEU A 31 -5.81 8.99 -6.00
CA LEU A 31 -6.55 9.59 -4.88
C LEU A 31 -7.61 10.56 -5.40
N LEU A 32 -7.25 11.41 -6.36
CA LEU A 32 -8.17 12.36 -6.98
C LEU A 32 -9.33 11.67 -7.72
N LYS A 33 -9.05 10.61 -8.47
CA LYS A 33 -10.10 9.83 -9.17
C LYS A 33 -11.02 9.08 -8.21
N LEU A 34 -10.50 8.65 -7.07
CA LEU A 34 -11.26 7.95 -6.03
C LEU A 34 -11.97 8.92 -5.06
N GLY A 35 -11.69 10.23 -5.15
CA GLY A 35 -12.28 11.23 -4.25
C GLY A 35 -11.82 11.10 -2.79
N VAL A 36 -10.65 10.52 -2.55
CA VAL A 36 -10.11 10.28 -1.21
C VAL A 36 -8.88 11.14 -0.94
N HIS A 37 -8.60 11.41 0.32
CA HIS A 37 -7.53 12.32 0.73
C HIS A 37 -6.28 11.62 1.26
N SER A 38 -6.29 10.29 1.34
CA SER A 38 -5.13 9.55 1.80
C SER A 38 -5.00 8.19 1.14
N ARG A 39 -3.75 7.71 1.11
CA ARG A 39 -3.43 6.35 0.69
C ARG A 39 -4.21 5.32 1.50
N ALA A 40 -4.34 5.50 2.82
CA ALA A 40 -5.09 4.58 3.67
C ALA A 40 -6.57 4.51 3.27
N GLN A 41 -7.20 5.65 2.95
CA GLN A 41 -8.57 5.68 2.45
C GLN A 41 -8.70 4.98 1.09
N ALA A 42 -7.75 5.19 0.17
CA ALA A 42 -7.74 4.49 -1.12
C ALA A 42 -7.60 2.96 -0.96
N ILE A 43 -6.75 2.52 -0.02
CA ILE A 43 -6.59 1.11 0.30
C ILE A 43 -7.87 0.54 0.90
N ALA A 44 -8.46 1.22 1.88
CA ALA A 44 -9.71 0.80 2.49
C ALA A 44 -10.83 0.67 1.44
N LEU A 45 -10.97 1.65 0.55
CA LEU A 45 -11.92 1.63 -0.55
C LEU A 45 -11.68 0.44 -1.51
N ALA A 46 -10.43 0.15 -1.85
CA ALA A 46 -10.08 -0.98 -2.71
C ALA A 46 -10.46 -2.34 -2.10
N PHE A 47 -10.52 -2.44 -0.77
CA PHE A 47 -10.92 -3.65 -0.07
C PHE A 47 -12.42 -3.67 0.34
N GLN A 48 -13.17 -2.58 0.17
CA GLN A 48 -14.60 -2.53 0.57
C GLN A 48 -15.48 -3.51 -0.22
N ASP A 49 -15.21 -3.72 -1.51
CA ASP A 49 -15.94 -4.68 -2.36
C ASP A 49 -15.31 -6.10 -2.33
N GLU A 50 -14.07 -6.21 -1.86
CA GLU A 50 -13.33 -7.48 -1.77
C GLU A 50 -13.34 -8.06 -0.34
N VAL A 51 -14.06 -7.49 0.63
CA VAL A 51 -14.17 -8.10 1.97
C VAL A 51 -14.79 -9.48 1.80
N PRO A 52 -14.02 -10.57 1.98
CA PRO A 52 -14.64 -11.88 2.02
C PRO A 52 -15.54 -11.86 3.26
N MET A 53 -16.78 -12.33 3.12
CA MET A 53 -17.69 -12.55 4.27
C MET A 53 -17.03 -13.40 5.38
N THR A 54 -15.92 -14.06 5.05
CA THR A 54 -15.01 -14.73 5.98
C THR A 54 -13.84 -13.81 6.37
N PRO A 55 -13.72 -13.38 7.64
CA PRO A 55 -12.57 -12.61 8.09
C PRO A 55 -11.29 -13.43 7.87
N THR A 56 -10.36 -12.88 7.08
CA THR A 56 -9.04 -13.49 6.86
C THR A 56 -8.05 -12.82 7.81
N LEU A 57 -7.36 -13.63 8.62
CA LEU A 57 -6.33 -13.15 9.53
C LEU A 57 -5.16 -12.58 8.72
N ILE A 58 -4.93 -11.27 8.80
CA ILE A 58 -3.74 -10.65 8.22
C ILE A 58 -2.59 -10.90 9.20
N GLU A 59 -1.72 -11.86 8.88
CA GLU A 59 -0.46 -12.01 9.61
C GLU A 59 0.45 -10.82 9.31
N LEU A 60 0.44 -9.84 10.21
CA LEU A 60 1.36 -8.72 10.21
C LEU A 60 2.77 -9.23 10.61
N LYS A 61 3.51 -9.81 9.67
CA LYS A 61 4.93 -10.09 9.89
C LYS A 61 5.73 -8.80 9.72
N GLY A 62 6.10 -8.17 10.83
CA GLY A 62 7.03 -7.04 10.81
C GLY A 62 6.99 -6.10 12.01
N ALA A 63 7.05 -6.62 13.23
CA ALA A 63 7.40 -5.85 14.42
C ALA A 63 8.20 -6.72 15.39
N ALA A 64 9.36 -7.19 14.95
CA ALA A 64 10.40 -7.67 15.85
C ALA A 64 11.70 -7.01 15.41
N SER A 65 11.97 -5.89 16.06
CA SER A 65 13.32 -5.42 16.36
C SER A 65 14.17 -6.60 16.84
N GLU A 66 15.23 -6.93 16.11
CA GLU A 66 16.40 -7.62 16.66
C GLU A 66 17.53 -6.59 16.79
N ASP A 67 17.33 -5.67 17.75
CA ASP A 67 18.44 -5.10 18.51
C ASP A 67 18.63 -5.99 19.76
N VAL A 68 19.33 -7.12 19.62
CA VAL A 68 19.93 -7.83 20.77
C VAL A 68 21.25 -8.48 20.34
N ALA A 69 22.33 -7.84 20.80
CA ALA A 69 23.62 -8.39 21.24
C ALA A 69 24.49 -9.18 20.25
N GLY A 70 25.68 -8.61 19.98
CA GLY A 70 26.85 -9.25 19.40
C GLY A 70 27.96 -8.24 19.18
#